data_AF-A0A7X7F258-F1
#
_entry.id   AF-A0A7X7F258-F1
#
_cell.length_a   1.000
_cell.length_b   1.000
_cell.length_c   1.000
_cell.angle_alpha   90.00
_cell.angle_beta   90.00
_cell.angle_gamma   90.00
#
_symmetry.space_group_name_H-M   'P 1'
#
loop_
_entity.id
_entity.type
_entity.pdbx_description
1 polymer ?
#
loop_
_entity_poly.entity_id
_entity_poly.type
_entity_poly.pdbx_seq_one_letter_code
_entity_poly.pdbx_strand_id
1 'polypeptide(L)'
;AFPDWPAWNEMIGLGGWNGRDERHGPYVYYRDGRIVRDTSPGPGGSHGPQHSFTLVVREPDHPVTKGLPREFMHVADELYNSLRGPAKNMTILATAHSPKEKKGTGRDEPMLMTIEYGKGRVFHTALGHAAEQLQSRVFVVTFQRGAEWAATGRVSQPLPKDLADAAKAGG
;
A
#
# COMPACT_ATOMS: atom_id res chain seq x y z
N ALA A 1 9.13 -10.41 10.44
CA ALA A 1 7.70 -10.15 10.72
C ALA A 1 7.25 -10.89 11.99
N PHE A 2 6.25 -10.39 12.74
CA PHE A 2 5.78 -10.95 14.01
C PHE A 2 4.35 -11.54 13.89
N PRO A 3 4.18 -12.76 13.34
CA PRO A 3 2.85 -13.36 13.09
C PRO A 3 2.03 -13.57 14.37
N ASP A 4 2.67 -14.02 15.45
CA ASP A 4 1.97 -14.44 16.67
C ASP A 4 1.72 -13.30 17.68
N TRP A 5 1.98 -12.04 17.30
CA TRP A 5 1.71 -10.88 18.14
C TRP A 5 0.44 -10.15 17.67
N PRO A 6 -0.71 -10.30 18.35
CA PRO A 6 -1.99 -9.74 17.87
C PRO A 6 -1.96 -8.23 17.68
N ALA A 7 -1.46 -7.47 18.66
CA ALA A 7 -1.39 -6.01 18.59
C ALA A 7 -0.51 -5.52 17.42
N TRP A 8 0.59 -6.22 17.13
CA TRP A 8 1.41 -5.91 15.96
C TRP A 8 0.64 -6.07 14.66
N ASN A 9 -0.09 -7.19 14.50
CA ASN A 9 -0.86 -7.44 13.28
C ASN A 9 -2.03 -6.46 13.13
N GLU A 10 -2.66 -6.03 14.23
CA GLU A 10 -3.65 -4.96 14.20
C GLU A 10 -3.03 -3.63 13.75
N MET A 11 -1.86 -3.25 14.25
CA MET A 11 -1.17 -2.01 13.86
C MET A 11 -0.75 -1.97 12.38
N ILE A 12 -0.31 -3.09 11.80
CA ILE A 12 0.13 -3.12 10.40
C ILE A 12 -1.03 -3.35 9.41
N GLY A 13 -2.19 -3.79 9.87
CA GLY A 13 -3.36 -4.10 9.04
C GLY A 13 -3.22 -5.39 8.24
N LEU A 14 -2.23 -5.44 7.34
CA LEU A 14 -1.84 -6.60 6.52
C LEU A 14 -0.34 -6.88 6.68
N GLY A 15 0.07 -8.13 6.56
CA GLY A 15 1.46 -8.53 6.53
C GLY A 15 1.67 -9.84 5.77
N GLY A 16 2.92 -10.23 5.60
CA GLY A 16 3.28 -11.44 4.88
C GLY A 16 4.40 -12.22 5.57
N TRP A 17 4.70 -13.40 5.01
CA TRP A 17 5.79 -14.30 5.40
C TRP A 17 5.68 -14.79 6.85
N ASN A 18 6.70 -15.56 7.26
CA ASN A 18 6.82 -16.17 8.58
C ASN A 18 5.61 -17.03 8.95
N GLY A 19 5.14 -17.87 8.03
CA GLY A 19 4.05 -18.81 8.30
C GLY A 19 2.65 -18.19 8.39
N ARG A 20 2.48 -16.92 7.97
CA ARG A 20 1.13 -16.34 7.83
C ARG A 20 0.31 -17.12 6.82
N ASP A 21 -0.98 -17.24 7.14
CA ASP A 21 -2.01 -17.93 6.38
C ASP A 21 -3.40 -17.40 6.81
N GLU A 22 -4.49 -18.10 6.47
CA GLU A 22 -5.87 -17.72 6.81
C GLU A 22 -6.14 -17.51 8.30
N ARG A 23 -5.36 -18.14 9.19
CA ARG A 23 -5.52 -17.99 10.64
C ARG A 23 -5.19 -16.57 11.11
N HIS A 24 -4.47 -15.81 10.28
CA HIS A 24 -4.01 -14.46 10.58
C HIS A 24 -4.95 -13.37 10.06
N GLY A 25 -5.99 -13.73 9.30
CA GLY A 25 -7.00 -12.81 8.77
C GLY A 25 -7.20 -12.93 7.26
N PRO A 26 -8.17 -12.19 6.70
CA PRO A 26 -8.49 -12.26 5.28
C PRO A 26 -7.35 -11.69 4.40
N TYR A 27 -7.37 -12.04 3.12
CA TYR A 27 -6.80 -11.17 2.10
C TYR A 27 -7.69 -9.93 1.95
N VAL A 28 -7.09 -8.78 1.70
CA VAL A 28 -7.82 -7.56 1.38
C VAL A 28 -7.23 -6.95 0.12
N TYR A 29 -8.03 -6.84 -0.94
CA TYR A 29 -7.61 -6.37 -2.25
C TYR A 29 -8.76 -5.67 -2.98
N TYR A 30 -8.46 -4.97 -4.06
CA TYR A 30 -9.46 -4.42 -4.96
C TYR A 30 -9.77 -5.40 -6.10
N ARG A 31 -11.07 -5.48 -6.44
CA ARG A 31 -11.58 -6.10 -7.66
C ARG A 31 -12.80 -5.31 -8.12
N ASP A 32 -12.84 -4.99 -9.41
CA ASP A 32 -13.94 -4.24 -10.04
C ASP A 32 -14.29 -2.94 -9.29
N GLY A 33 -13.26 -2.22 -8.84
CA GLY A 33 -13.39 -0.94 -8.14
C GLY A 33 -13.88 -1.05 -6.69
N ARG A 34 -13.99 -2.25 -6.13
CA ARG A 34 -14.45 -2.47 -4.75
C ARG A 34 -13.43 -3.24 -3.92
N ILE A 35 -13.41 -2.95 -2.62
CA ILE A 35 -12.64 -3.72 -1.65
C ILE A 35 -13.30 -5.09 -1.46
N VAL A 36 -12.52 -6.15 -1.62
CA VAL A 36 -12.89 -7.53 -1.32
C VAL A 36 -12.13 -7.97 -0.07
N ARG A 37 -12.85 -8.62 0.86
CA ARG A 37 -12.27 -9.34 1.99
C ARG A 37 -12.48 -10.83 1.76
N ASP A 38 -11.38 -11.56 1.62
CA ASP A 38 -11.40 -12.97 1.20
C ASP A 38 -10.76 -13.85 2.28
N THR A 39 -11.59 -14.68 2.91
CA THR A 39 -11.20 -15.60 3.99
C THR A 39 -10.83 -16.98 3.48
N SER A 40 -10.70 -17.19 2.17
CA SER A 40 -10.28 -18.48 1.62
C SER A 40 -8.91 -18.92 2.16
N PRO A 41 -8.67 -20.23 2.32
CA PRO A 41 -7.37 -20.75 2.74
C PRO A 41 -6.25 -20.35 1.78
N GLY A 42 -5.06 -20.11 2.33
CA GLY A 42 -3.89 -19.81 1.52
C GLY A 42 -2.79 -19.03 2.27
N PRO A 43 -1.57 -19.02 1.70
CA PRO A 43 -0.42 -18.38 2.32
C PRO A 43 -0.60 -16.85 2.42
N GLY A 44 -0.03 -16.27 3.47
CA GLY A 44 0.04 -14.82 3.67
C GLY A 44 1.39 -14.28 3.23
N GLY A 45 1.40 -13.49 2.16
CA GLY A 45 2.56 -12.82 1.58
C GLY A 45 3.21 -13.58 0.44
N SER A 46 3.37 -12.88 -0.68
CA SER A 46 4.13 -13.31 -1.84
C SER A 46 4.50 -12.08 -2.68
N HIS A 47 5.39 -12.25 -3.65
CA HIS A 47 5.66 -11.27 -4.70
C HIS A 47 6.17 -11.99 -5.95
N GLY A 48 6.00 -11.34 -7.10
CA GLY A 48 6.64 -11.73 -8.35
C GLY A 48 8.12 -11.27 -8.42
N PRO A 49 8.81 -11.47 -9.55
CA PRO A 49 10.06 -10.76 -9.80
C PRO A 49 9.83 -9.24 -9.80
N GLN A 50 10.88 -8.48 -9.51
CA GLN A 50 10.83 -7.01 -9.56
C GLN A 50 10.44 -6.52 -10.95
N HIS A 51 9.56 -5.54 -11.01
CA HIS A 51 9.12 -4.87 -12.23
C HIS A 51 8.51 -3.52 -11.89
N SER A 52 8.51 -2.58 -12.85
CA SER A 52 7.79 -1.32 -12.68
C SER A 52 6.28 -1.57 -12.69
N PHE A 53 5.54 -0.84 -11.88
CA PHE A 53 4.09 -0.95 -11.81
C PHE A 53 3.44 0.41 -11.55
N THR A 54 2.20 0.56 -12.02
CA THR A 54 1.42 1.77 -11.82
C THR A 54 0.67 1.69 -10.50
N LEU A 55 0.82 2.73 -9.69
CA LEU A 55 0.01 2.95 -8.50
C LEU A 55 -1.25 3.72 -8.86
N VAL A 56 -2.39 3.25 -8.38
CA VAL A 56 -3.71 3.85 -8.56
C VAL A 56 -4.19 4.38 -7.22
N VAL A 57 -4.42 5.69 -7.12
CA VAL A 57 -4.96 6.35 -5.93
C VAL A 57 -6.43 5.97 -5.76
N ARG A 58 -6.78 5.49 -4.56
CA ARG A 58 -8.15 5.12 -4.18
C ARG A 58 -8.83 6.17 -3.31
N GLU A 59 -8.04 6.92 -2.55
CA GLU A 59 -8.52 7.97 -1.64
C GLU A 59 -7.91 9.33 -2.01
N PRO A 60 -8.41 10.04 -3.05
CA PRO A 60 -7.80 11.28 -3.53
C PRO A 60 -7.90 12.46 -2.56
N ASP A 61 -8.80 12.39 -1.57
CA ASP A 61 -9.00 13.46 -0.58
C ASP A 61 -8.20 13.27 0.71
N HIS A 62 -7.63 12.07 0.94
CA HIS A 62 -6.83 11.80 2.13
C HIS A 62 -5.55 12.66 2.13
N PRO A 63 -5.11 13.25 3.27
CA PRO A 63 -3.99 14.19 3.29
C PRO A 63 -2.70 13.70 2.61
N VAL A 64 -2.38 12.42 2.74
CA VAL A 64 -1.20 11.79 2.11
C VAL A 64 -1.28 11.81 0.58
N THR A 65 -2.45 11.54 0.02
CA THR A 65 -2.68 11.36 -1.42
C THR A 65 -3.27 12.59 -2.10
N LYS A 66 -3.68 13.60 -1.32
CA LYS A 66 -4.30 14.81 -1.83
C LYS A 66 -3.43 15.53 -2.85
N GLY A 67 -4.00 15.72 -4.04
CA GLY A 67 -3.40 16.36 -5.20
C GLY A 67 -2.40 15.49 -5.98
N LEU A 68 -2.12 14.25 -5.56
CA LEU A 68 -1.35 13.33 -6.39
C LEU A 68 -2.14 12.99 -7.67
N PRO A 69 -1.45 12.61 -8.76
CA PRO A 69 -2.11 12.05 -9.93
C PRO A 69 -2.96 10.83 -9.55
N ARG A 70 -4.06 10.61 -10.28
CA ARG A 70 -4.89 9.40 -10.11
C ARG A 70 -4.05 8.13 -10.29
N GLU A 71 -3.13 8.16 -11.25
CA GLU A 71 -2.22 7.07 -11.57
C GLU A 71 -0.81 7.59 -11.74
N PHE A 72 0.18 6.88 -11.20
CA PHE A 72 1.59 7.22 -11.38
C PHE A 72 2.48 5.98 -11.37
N MET A 73 3.53 6.00 -12.19
CA MET A 73 4.46 4.88 -12.36
C MET A 73 5.46 4.82 -11.20
N HIS A 74 5.55 3.66 -10.56
CA HIS A 74 6.65 3.31 -9.65
C HIS A 74 7.78 2.62 -10.41
N VAL A 75 8.99 2.77 -9.90
CA VAL A 75 10.19 2.10 -10.45
C VAL A 75 10.10 0.58 -10.25
N ALA A 76 11.06 -0.16 -10.80
CA ALA A 76 11.10 -1.60 -10.59
C ALA A 76 11.28 -1.94 -9.10
N ASP A 77 10.33 -2.69 -8.55
CA ASP A 77 10.26 -3.04 -7.12
C ASP A 77 9.51 -4.38 -6.94
N GLU A 78 9.51 -4.91 -5.72
CA GLU A 78 8.68 -6.06 -5.37
C GLU A 78 7.22 -5.62 -5.14
N LEU A 79 6.32 -5.98 -6.06
CA LEU A 79 4.89 -5.81 -5.85
C LEU A 79 4.38 -6.90 -4.89
N TYR A 80 4.30 -6.54 -3.61
CA TYR A 80 3.77 -7.43 -2.58
C TYR A 80 2.31 -7.77 -2.85
N ASN A 81 1.98 -9.04 -2.79
CA ASN A 81 0.64 -9.53 -3.02
C ASN A 81 0.26 -10.58 -1.97
N SER A 82 -1.01 -10.95 -1.94
CA SER A 82 -1.52 -11.98 -1.02
C SER A 82 -1.20 -11.68 0.45
N LEU A 83 -1.02 -10.40 0.84
CA LEU A 83 -0.82 -10.04 2.25
C LEU A 83 -2.09 -10.36 3.05
N ARG A 84 -1.92 -10.78 4.30
CA ARG A 84 -3.03 -11.12 5.21
C ARG A 84 -2.87 -10.45 6.55
N GLY A 85 -3.98 -10.14 7.17
CA GLY A 85 -4.00 -9.60 8.52
C GLY A 85 -5.41 -9.24 8.97
N PRO A 86 -5.57 -8.76 10.22
CA PRO A 86 -6.86 -8.40 10.76
C PRO A 86 -7.59 -7.31 9.95
N ALA A 87 -6.85 -6.44 9.27
CA ALA A 87 -7.37 -5.35 8.44
C ALA A 87 -8.46 -4.49 9.13
N LYS A 88 -8.30 -4.27 10.44
CA LYS A 88 -9.17 -3.43 11.28
C LYS A 88 -8.78 -1.97 11.13
N ASN A 89 -9.77 -1.08 11.02
CA ASN A 89 -9.60 0.37 10.88
C ASN A 89 -8.56 0.76 9.81
N MET A 90 -8.51 -0.02 8.73
CA MET A 90 -7.55 0.12 7.66
C MET A 90 -8.18 0.80 6.45
N THR A 91 -7.52 1.83 5.93
CA THR A 91 -7.89 2.50 4.68
C THR A 91 -6.82 2.23 3.63
N ILE A 92 -7.23 1.84 2.43
CA ILE A 92 -6.32 1.63 1.29
C ILE A 92 -6.22 2.95 0.54
N LEU A 93 -5.05 3.60 0.58
CA LEU A 93 -4.81 4.86 -0.10
C LEU A 93 -4.46 4.68 -1.58
N ALA A 94 -3.69 3.64 -1.89
CA ALA A 94 -3.31 3.30 -3.26
C ALA A 94 -3.11 1.80 -3.44
N THR A 95 -3.37 1.32 -4.66
CA THR A 95 -3.21 -0.08 -5.07
C THR A 95 -2.32 -0.20 -6.30
N ALA A 96 -1.75 -1.37 -6.56
CA ALA A 96 -1.15 -1.71 -7.85
C ALA A 96 -1.73 -3.03 -8.39
N HIS A 97 -1.96 -3.11 -9.69
CA HIS A 97 -2.36 -4.37 -10.32
C HIS A 97 -1.20 -5.37 -10.28
N SER A 98 -1.46 -6.60 -9.80
CA SER A 98 -0.47 -7.68 -9.70
C SER A 98 -0.62 -8.66 -10.87
N PRO A 99 0.07 -8.46 -12.02
CA PRO A 99 -0.17 -9.24 -13.24
C PRO A 99 0.24 -10.72 -13.11
N LYS A 100 -0.58 -11.63 -13.62
CA LYS A 100 -0.33 -13.09 -13.56
C LYS A 100 0.93 -13.49 -14.33
N GLU A 101 1.23 -12.82 -15.44
CA GLU A 101 2.44 -13.00 -16.25
C GLU A 101 3.73 -12.63 -15.50
N LYS A 102 3.62 -11.82 -14.44
CA LYS A 102 4.71 -11.57 -13.48
C LYS A 102 4.55 -12.39 -12.20
N LYS A 103 3.92 -13.57 -12.29
CA LYS A 103 3.66 -14.46 -11.14
C LYS A 103 2.82 -13.78 -10.03
N GLY A 104 2.00 -12.79 -10.40
CA GLY A 104 1.08 -12.09 -9.51
C GLY A 104 -0.29 -12.76 -9.39
N THR A 105 -1.19 -12.11 -8.65
CA THR A 105 -2.51 -12.66 -8.29
C THR A 105 -3.61 -12.35 -9.31
N GLY A 106 -3.37 -11.40 -10.21
CA GLY A 106 -4.38 -10.77 -11.07
C GLY A 106 -5.33 -9.85 -10.31
N ARG A 107 -4.95 -9.38 -9.12
CA ARG A 107 -5.75 -8.50 -8.25
C ARG A 107 -5.09 -7.13 -8.17
N ASP A 108 -5.85 -6.13 -7.74
CA ASP A 108 -5.30 -4.83 -7.36
C ASP A 108 -4.92 -4.87 -5.87
N GLU A 109 -3.63 -5.01 -5.59
CA GLU A 109 -3.09 -5.24 -4.25
C GLU A 109 -2.84 -3.91 -3.53
N PRO A 110 -3.11 -3.80 -2.21
CA PRO A 110 -2.84 -2.58 -1.45
C PRO A 110 -1.35 -2.29 -1.34
N MET A 111 -0.92 -1.09 -1.73
CA MET A 111 0.48 -0.65 -1.68
C MET A 111 0.73 0.44 -0.65
N LEU A 112 -0.24 1.34 -0.46
CA LEU A 112 -0.22 2.37 0.56
C LEU A 112 -1.49 2.26 1.40
N MET A 113 -1.34 2.18 2.71
CA MET A 113 -2.44 2.02 3.65
C MET A 113 -2.26 2.92 4.86
N THR A 114 -3.38 3.23 5.51
CA THR A 114 -3.39 3.79 6.86
C THR A 114 -4.15 2.89 7.81
N ILE A 115 -3.73 2.86 9.06
CA ILE A 115 -4.36 2.08 10.12
C ILE A 115 -4.50 2.96 11.36
N GLU A 116 -5.70 2.97 11.94
CA GLU A 116 -5.94 3.58 13.26
C GLU A 116 -5.86 2.52 14.35
N TYR A 117 -4.92 2.70 15.28
CA TYR A 117 -4.74 1.81 16.43
C TYR A 117 -4.80 2.62 17.73
N GLY A 118 -5.93 2.51 18.44
CA GLY A 118 -6.23 3.39 19.57
C GLY A 118 -6.30 4.85 19.12
N LYS A 119 -5.40 5.70 19.63
CA LYS A 119 -5.23 7.10 19.20
C LYS A 119 -4.09 7.29 18.20
N GLY A 120 -3.38 6.21 17.85
CA GLY A 120 -2.23 6.24 16.94
C GLY A 120 -2.66 6.20 15.47
N ARG A 121 -1.89 6.89 14.63
CA ARG A 121 -1.99 6.85 13.17
C ARG A 121 -0.80 6.10 12.61
N VAL A 122 -1.04 5.01 11.89
CA VAL A 122 0.00 4.23 11.22
C VAL A 122 -0.11 4.46 9.73
N PHE A 123 1.00 4.82 9.09
CA PHE A 123 1.15 4.78 7.64
C PHE A 123 1.95 3.54 7.27
N HIS A 124 1.37 2.68 6.43
CA HIS A 124 1.99 1.46 5.94
C HIS A 124 2.25 1.61 4.44
N THR A 125 3.53 1.63 4.06
CA THR A 125 3.97 1.50 2.66
C THR A 125 4.55 0.11 2.42
N ALA A 126 4.08 -0.56 1.36
CA ALA A 126 4.63 -1.84 0.89
C ALA A 126 5.70 -1.65 -0.19
N LEU A 127 6.06 -0.40 -0.49
CA LEU A 127 7.10 -0.05 -1.46
C LEU A 127 8.47 0.02 -0.79
N GLY A 128 9.53 -0.08 -1.59
CA GLY A 128 10.89 0.24 -1.18
C GLY A 128 11.72 -0.97 -0.76
N HIS A 129 11.82 -1.99 -1.61
CA HIS A 129 12.60 -3.20 -1.32
C HIS A 129 14.07 -2.92 -0.95
N ALA A 130 14.74 -2.02 -1.68
CA ALA A 130 16.15 -1.69 -1.47
C ALA A 130 16.45 -0.20 -1.71
N ALA A 131 17.72 0.18 -1.48
CA ALA A 131 18.19 1.57 -1.54
C ALA A 131 17.82 2.29 -2.85
N GLU A 132 17.81 1.58 -3.98
CA GLU A 132 17.42 2.13 -5.28
C GLU A 132 15.94 2.57 -5.29
N GLN A 133 15.04 1.71 -4.79
CA GLN A 133 13.60 2.01 -4.75
C GLN A 133 13.28 3.10 -3.72
N LEU A 134 14.04 3.17 -2.63
CA LEU A 134 13.94 4.25 -1.63
C LEU A 134 14.34 5.62 -2.19
N GLN A 135 15.10 5.67 -3.29
CA GLN A 135 15.45 6.91 -3.99
C GLN A 135 14.38 7.33 -5.00
N SER A 136 13.40 6.47 -5.29
CA SER A 136 12.34 6.81 -6.24
C SER A 136 11.53 8.00 -5.74
N ARG A 137 11.20 8.91 -6.66
CA ARG A 137 10.40 10.11 -6.35
C ARG A 137 9.07 9.75 -5.69
N VAL A 138 8.44 8.69 -6.18
CA VAL A 138 7.17 8.15 -5.66
C VAL A 138 7.32 7.70 -4.21
N PHE A 139 8.35 6.89 -3.91
CA PHE A 139 8.59 6.45 -2.54
C PHE A 139 8.86 7.65 -1.63
N VAL A 140 9.79 8.53 -2.00
CA VAL A 140 10.19 9.69 -1.17
C VAL A 140 8.99 10.57 -0.84
N VAL A 141 8.18 10.94 -1.84
CA VAL A 141 7.03 11.82 -1.64
C VAL A 141 5.98 11.19 -0.75
N THR A 142 5.61 9.93 -1.03
CA THR A 142 4.56 9.24 -0.26
C THR A 142 5.03 8.91 1.16
N PHE A 143 6.30 8.55 1.34
CA PHE A 143 6.91 8.30 2.63
C PHE A 143 6.98 9.57 3.49
N GLN A 144 7.47 10.70 2.95
CA GLN A 144 7.54 11.96 3.69
C GLN A 144 6.14 12.47 4.09
N ARG A 145 5.15 12.38 3.18
CA ARG A 145 3.77 12.76 3.47
C ARG A 145 3.11 11.83 4.48
N GLY A 146 3.34 10.52 4.35
CA GLY A 146 2.87 9.51 5.29
C GLY A 146 3.43 9.72 6.69
N ALA A 147 4.73 10.03 6.80
CA ALA A 147 5.39 10.34 8.06
C ALA A 147 4.81 11.62 8.73
N GLU A 148 4.64 12.71 7.97
CA GLU A 148 4.03 13.94 8.49
C GLU A 148 2.59 13.71 8.95
N TRP A 149 1.80 12.96 8.18
CA TRP A 149 0.42 12.62 8.54
C TRP A 149 0.35 11.73 9.79
N ALA A 150 1.22 10.72 9.90
CA ALA A 150 1.28 9.88 11.09
C ALA A 150 1.56 10.74 12.34
N ALA A 151 2.51 11.68 12.26
CA ALA A 151 2.87 12.57 13.35
C ALA A 151 1.78 13.61 13.69
N THR A 152 1.14 14.22 12.67
CA THR A 152 0.35 15.45 12.87
C THR A 152 -1.12 15.37 12.47
N GLY A 153 -1.51 14.31 11.75
CA GLY A 153 -2.82 14.18 11.11
C GLY A 153 -3.01 15.07 9.87
N ARG A 154 -1.98 15.81 9.46
CA ARG A 154 -2.00 16.75 8.34
C ARG A 154 -0.81 16.53 7.42
N VAL A 155 -0.90 17.08 6.21
CA VAL A 155 0.21 17.16 5.26
C VAL A 155 0.29 18.60 4.77
N SER A 156 1.41 19.26 5.02
CA SER A 156 1.69 20.64 4.60
C SER A 156 2.70 20.72 3.46
N GLN A 157 3.34 19.60 3.13
CA GLN A 157 4.33 19.53 2.07
C GLN A 157 3.73 19.86 0.68
N PRO A 158 4.35 20.79 -0.06
CA PRO A 158 3.94 21.06 -1.44
C PRO A 158 4.20 19.82 -2.31
N LEU A 159 3.35 19.64 -3.32
CA LEU A 159 3.62 18.61 -4.32
C LEU A 159 4.81 19.01 -5.18
N PRO A 160 5.73 18.09 -5.45
CA PRO A 160 6.71 18.30 -6.49
C PRO A 160 6.06 18.65 -7.83
N LYS A 161 6.67 19.61 -8.56
CA LYS A 161 6.12 20.14 -9.81
C LYS A 161 5.81 19.03 -10.83
N ASP A 162 6.69 18.06 -10.96
CA ASP A 162 6.56 16.92 -11.88
C ASP A 162 5.30 16.07 -11.59
N LEU A 163 5.03 15.76 -10.32
CA LEU A 163 3.82 15.05 -9.92
C LEU A 163 2.57 15.94 -10.05
N ALA A 164 2.69 17.23 -9.74
CA ALA A 164 1.58 18.18 -9.91
C ALA A 164 1.18 18.36 -11.38
N ASP A 165 2.16 18.35 -12.29
CA ASP A 165 1.91 18.45 -13.73
C ASP A 165 1.27 17.17 -14.27
N ALA A 166 1.75 16.00 -13.84
CA ALA A 166 1.12 14.71 -14.17
C ALA A 166 -0.34 14.63 -13.68
N ALA A 167 -0.65 15.21 -12.53
CA ALA A 167 -2.01 15.23 -11.99
C ALA A 167 -2.97 16.08 -12.85
N LYS A 168 -2.47 17.17 -13.44
CA LYS A 168 -3.25 18.04 -14.34
C LYS A 168 -3.45 17.45 -15.73
N ALA A 169 -2.51 16.62 -16.19
CA ALA A 169 -2.56 16.02 -17.53
C ALA A 169 -3.50 14.80 -17.61
N GLY A 170 -3.81 14.16 -16.47
CA GLY A 170 -4.64 12.95 -16.40
C GLY A 170 -6.05 13.15 -15.86
N GLY A 171 -6.50 14.40 -15.65
CA GLY A 171 -7.87 14.76 -15.28
C GLY A 171 -8.63 15.32 -16.47
#